data_AF-A0A4Q3MKP0-F1
#
_entry.id   AF-A0A4Q3MKP0-F1
#
_cell.length_a   1.000
_cell.length_b   1.000
_cell.length_c   1.000
_cell.angle_alpha   90.00
_cell.angle_beta   90.00
_cell.angle_gamma   90.00
#
_symmetry.space_group_name_H-M   'P 1'
#
loop_
_entity.id
_entity.type
_entity.pdbx_description
1 polymer ?
#
loop_
_entity_poly.entity_id
_entity_poly.type
_entity_poly.pdbx_seq_one_letter_code
_entity_poly.pdbx_strand_id
1 'polypeptide(L)'
;MSALAFILLYGISFGLVLCLIALGLVITMGLMRVVNLAHGAFAAIGGYMVINLMQQHGWPYVVAVPSAVIAVAALGILAERLLYVHLYKRPQLDQVLVTIGFNFIVIA
;
A
#
# COMPACT_ATOMS: atom_id res chain seq x y z
N MET A 1 17.04 3.00 29.93
CA MET A 1 16.32 1.73 29.63
C MET A 1 17.36 0.66 29.32
N SER A 2 17.23 -0.55 29.86
CA SER A 2 18.16 -1.65 29.57
C SER A 2 18.10 -2.03 28.07
N ALA A 3 19.24 -2.33 27.45
CA ALA A 3 19.33 -2.63 26.01
C ALA A 3 18.38 -3.75 25.58
N LEU A 4 18.16 -4.74 26.44
CA LEU A 4 17.18 -5.81 26.23
C LEU A 4 15.74 -5.30 26.07
N ALA A 5 15.31 -4.36 26.92
CA ALA A 5 13.97 -3.78 26.82
C ALA A 5 13.78 -3.01 25.51
N PHE A 6 14.82 -2.30 25.05
CA PHE A 6 14.78 -1.59 23.76
C PHE A 6 14.64 -2.56 22.58
N ILE A 7 15.45 -3.62 22.53
CA ILE A 7 15.44 -4.61 21.44
C ILE A 7 14.08 -5.32 21.38
N LEU A 8 13.51 -5.71 22.54
CA LEU A 8 12.19 -6.34 22.60
C LEU A 8 11.08 -5.42 22.10
N LEU A 9 11.05 -4.17 22.57
CA LEU A 9 10.05 -3.19 22.12
C LEU A 9 10.19 -2.87 20.62
N TYR A 10 11.42 -2.76 20.13
CA TYR A 10 11.69 -2.53 18.72
C TYR A 10 11.23 -3.73 17.87
N GLY A 11 11.57 -4.95 18.27
CA GLY A 11 11.16 -6.17 17.58
C GLY A 11 9.64 -6.33 17.53
N ILE A 12 8.95 -6.07 18.65
CA ILE A 12 7.48 -6.10 18.69
C ILE A 12 6.88 -5.01 17.80
N SER A 13 7.38 -3.78 17.88
CA SER A 13 6.87 -2.66 17.06
C SER A 13 7.03 -2.94 15.57
N PHE A 14 8.22 -3.42 15.16
CA PHE A 14 8.50 -3.77 13.78
C PHE A 14 7.67 -4.99 13.32
N GLY A 15 7.51 -5.99 14.19
CA GLY A 15 6.65 -7.15 13.94
C GLY A 15 5.18 -6.76 13.73
N LEU A 16 4.66 -5.82 14.52
CA LEU A 16 3.30 -5.29 14.35
C LEU A 16 3.14 -4.56 13.02
N VAL A 17 4.13 -3.77 12.60
CA VAL A 17 4.12 -3.10 11.28
C VAL A 17 4.09 -4.13 10.16
N LEU A 18 4.96 -5.14 10.19
CA LEU A 18 4.97 -6.22 9.21
C LEU A 18 3.64 -7.01 9.20
N CYS A 19 3.08 -7.27 10.38
CA CYS A 19 1.80 -7.96 10.53
C CYS A 19 0.65 -7.16 9.90
N LEU A 20 0.61 -5.84 10.13
CA LEU A 20 -0.37 -4.94 9.51
C LEU A 20 -0.27 -4.92 7.99
N ILE A 21 0.96 -4.89 7.45
CA ILE A 21 1.19 -4.94 5.99
C ILE A 21 0.69 -6.28 5.43
N ALA A 22 1.05 -7.40 6.07
CA ALA A 22 0.61 -8.73 5.66
C ALA A 22 -0.92 -8.88 5.71
N LEU A 23 -1.57 -8.37 6.76
CA LEU A 23 -3.03 -8.35 6.88
C LEU A 23 -3.68 -7.57 5.73
N GLY A 24 -3.14 -6.41 5.36
CA GLY A 24 -3.64 -5.63 4.23
C GLY A 24 -3.57 -6.40 2.91
N LEU A 25 -2.47 -7.10 2.66
CA LEU A 25 -2.29 -7.96 1.49
C LEU A 25 -3.30 -9.12 1.51
N VAL A 26 -3.47 -9.81 2.63
CA VAL A 26 -4.40 -10.94 2.77
C VAL A 26 -5.85 -10.51 2.57
N ILE A 27 -6.26 -9.39 3.16
CA ILE A 27 -7.64 -8.88 3.04
C ILE A 27 -7.94 -8.50 1.59
N THR A 28 -7.03 -7.78 0.93
CA THR A 28 -7.25 -7.35 -0.47
C THR A 28 -7.28 -8.53 -1.44
N MET A 29 -6.35 -9.47 -1.32
CA MET A 29 -6.30 -10.69 -2.14
C MET A 29 -7.50 -11.62 -1.86
N GLY A 30 -7.86 -11.77 -0.58
CA GLY A 30 -8.94 -12.65 -0.12
C GLY A 30 -10.32 -12.21 -0.58
N LEU A 31 -10.54 -10.88 -0.71
CA LEU A 31 -11.80 -10.33 -1.20
C LEU A 31 -11.87 -10.30 -2.74
N MET A 32 -10.78 -9.92 -3.42
CA MET A 32 -10.82 -9.71 -4.88
C MET A 32 -10.62 -10.98 -5.71
N ARG A 33 -10.13 -12.09 -5.13
CA ARG A 33 -9.78 -13.35 -5.85
C ARG A 33 -8.78 -13.14 -7.02
N VAL A 34 -8.08 -12.00 -7.02
CA VAL A 34 -7.09 -11.59 -8.02
C VAL A 34 -5.76 -11.41 -7.31
N VAL A 35 -4.69 -11.93 -7.90
CA VAL A 35 -3.32 -11.75 -7.37
C VAL A 35 -2.86 -10.32 -7.67
N ASN A 36 -2.96 -9.42 -6.69
CA ASN A 36 -2.61 -8.01 -6.86
C ASN A 36 -1.19 -7.69 -6.33
N LEU A 37 -0.18 -7.76 -7.21
CA LEU A 37 1.20 -7.40 -6.86
C LEU A 37 1.46 -5.88 -6.84
N ALA A 38 0.49 -5.06 -7.27
CA ALA A 38 0.60 -3.60 -7.21
C ALA A 38 0.37 -3.03 -5.80
N HIS A 39 0.08 -3.87 -4.80
CA HIS A 39 -0.12 -3.43 -3.42
C HIS A 39 1.04 -2.57 -2.89
N GLY A 40 2.28 -2.95 -3.23
CA GLY A 40 3.48 -2.19 -2.89
C GLY A 40 3.50 -0.79 -3.50
N ALA A 41 3.07 -0.63 -4.75
CA ALA A 41 2.96 0.67 -5.40
C ALA A 41 1.95 1.60 -4.69
N PHE A 42 0.78 1.09 -4.30
CA PHE A 42 -0.19 1.90 -3.55
C PHE A 42 0.34 2.33 -2.18
N ALA A 43 1.03 1.42 -1.48
CA ALA A 43 1.68 1.73 -0.21
C ALA A 43 2.77 2.81 -0.38
N ALA A 44 3.59 2.70 -1.42
CA ALA A 44 4.64 3.67 -1.74
C ALA A 44 4.05 5.05 -2.04
N ILE A 45 3.03 5.14 -2.90
CA ILE A 45 2.33 6.41 -3.20
C ILE A 45 1.80 7.05 -1.91
N GLY A 46 1.14 6.29 -1.05
CA GLY A 46 0.63 6.80 0.23
C GLY A 46 1.72 7.36 1.13
N GLY A 47 2.81 6.60 1.31
CA GLY A 47 3.96 7.04 2.10
C GLY A 47 4.61 8.31 1.56
N TYR A 48 4.87 8.36 0.25
CA TYR A 48 5.43 9.55 -0.41
C TYR A 48 4.50 10.75 -0.31
N MET A 49 3.19 10.56 -0.43
CA MET A 49 2.20 11.62 -0.29
C MET A 49 2.23 12.23 1.11
N VAL A 50 2.28 11.42 2.17
CA VAL A 50 2.40 11.91 3.55
C VAL A 50 3.67 12.72 3.74
N ILE A 51 4.82 12.18 3.29
CA ILE A 51 6.11 12.87 3.40
C ILE A 51 6.09 14.18 2.63
N ASN A 52 5.55 14.20 1.41
CA ASN A 52 5.45 15.40 0.58
C ASN A 52 4.56 16.47 1.22
N LEU A 53 3.38 16.09 1.73
CA LEU A 53 2.48 17.00 2.44
C LEU A 53 3.11 17.58 3.70
N MET A 54 3.86 16.77 4.44
CA MET A 54 4.56 17.24 5.64
C MET A 54 5.75 18.15 5.31
N GLN A 55 6.60 17.77 4.35
CA GLN A 55 7.85 18.49 4.08
C GLN A 55 7.67 19.70 3.17
N GLN A 56 6.86 19.59 2.12
CA GLN A 56 6.68 20.68 1.15
C GLN A 56 5.55 21.63 1.55
N HIS A 57 4.47 21.10 2.13
CA HIS A 57 3.29 21.91 2.48
C HIS A 57 3.21 22.23 3.99
N GLY A 58 4.09 21.65 4.82
CA GLY A 58 4.13 21.91 6.26
C GLY A 58 2.92 21.35 7.03
N TRP A 59 2.19 20.39 6.45
CA TRP A 59 0.99 19.85 7.09
C TRP A 59 1.34 19.03 8.33
N PRO A 60 0.53 19.10 9.41
CA PRO A 60 0.72 18.24 10.56
C PRO A 60 0.44 16.77 10.20
N TYR A 61 1.20 15.84 10.79
CA TYR A 61 1.08 14.40 10.54
C TYR A 61 -0.37 13.89 10.66
N VAL A 62 -1.11 14.40 11.65
CA VAL A 62 -2.51 14.03 11.95
C VAL A 62 -3.45 14.34 10.78
N VAL A 63 -3.16 15.36 9.97
CA VAL A 63 -3.97 15.74 8.80
C VAL A 63 -3.40 15.12 7.52
N ALA A 64 -2.07 15.06 7.41
CA ALA A 64 -1.39 14.49 6.26
C ALA A 64 -1.77 13.01 6.03
N VAL A 65 -1.82 12.20 7.08
CA VAL A 65 -2.14 10.76 6.97
C VAL A 65 -3.56 10.52 6.41
N PRO A 66 -4.65 11.06 6.99
CA PRO A 66 -5.99 10.90 6.42
C PRO A 66 -6.10 11.40 4.99
N SER A 67 -5.48 12.53 4.66
CA SER A 67 -5.51 13.06 3.30
C SER A 67 -4.82 12.14 2.28
N ALA A 68 -3.68 11.53 2.65
CA ALA A 68 -3.00 10.55 1.81
C ALA A 68 -3.82 9.28 1.66
N VAL A 69 -4.49 8.80 2.71
CA VAL A 69 -5.40 7.65 2.64
C VAL A 69 -6.54 7.91 1.67
N ILE A 70 -7.18 9.08 1.73
CA ILE A 70 -8.25 9.47 0.80
C ILE A 70 -7.74 9.54 -0.64
N ALA A 71 -6.56 10.13 -0.85
CA ALA A 71 -5.96 10.22 -2.18
C ALA A 71 -5.63 8.83 -2.76
N VAL A 72 -5.02 7.95 -1.97
CA VAL A 72 -4.71 6.57 -2.39
C VAL A 72 -6.00 5.76 -2.61
N ALA A 73 -7.03 5.94 -1.79
CA ALA A 73 -8.32 5.31 -1.99
C ALA A 73 -8.96 5.74 -3.32
N ALA A 74 -8.90 7.04 -3.64
CA ALA A 74 -9.36 7.55 -4.93
C ALA A 74 -8.58 6.95 -6.10
N LEU A 75 -7.24 6.86 -6.00
CA LEU A 75 -6.40 6.19 -6.99
C LEU A 75 -6.74 4.69 -7.13
N GLY A 76 -7.03 4.02 -6.01
CA GLY A 76 -7.45 2.63 -5.99
C GLY A 76 -8.77 2.41 -6.73
N ILE A 77 -9.77 3.29 -6.53
CA ILE A 77 -11.04 3.26 -7.27
C ILE A 77 -10.80 3.47 -8.77
N LEU A 78 -9.88 4.39 -9.10
CA LEU A 78 -9.54 4.71 -10.48
C LEU A 78 -8.86 3.51 -11.17
N ALA A 79 -7.92 2.86 -10.46
CA ALA A 79 -7.29 1.62 -10.90
C ALA A 79 -8.29 0.46 -11.02
N GLU A 80 -9.26 0.35 -10.10
CA GLU A 80 -10.34 -0.65 -10.18
C GLU A 80 -11.12 -0.49 -11.47
N ARG A 81 -11.59 0.73 -11.75
CA ARG A 81 -12.44 1.01 -12.92
C ARG A 81 -11.70 0.83 -14.24
N LEU A 82 -10.43 1.21 -14.30
CA LEU A 82 -9.67 1.18 -15.56
C LEU A 82 -8.98 -0.16 -15.80
N LEU A 83 -8.41 -0.78 -14.76
CA LEU A 83 -7.58 -1.98 -14.88
C LEU A 83 -8.30 -3.21 -14.35
N TYR A 84 -8.61 -3.25 -13.05
CA TYR A 84 -8.99 -4.50 -12.37
C TYR A 84 -10.33 -5.09 -12.83
N VAL A 85 -11.32 -4.26 -13.16
CA VAL A 85 -12.62 -4.72 -13.70
C VAL A 85 -12.44 -5.58 -14.95
N HIS A 86 -11.43 -5.31 -15.78
CA HIS A 86 -11.15 -6.06 -17.00
C HIS A 86 -10.36 -7.36 -16.73
N LEU A 87 -9.66 -7.45 -15.60
CA LEU A 87 -8.78 -8.55 -15.20
C LEU A 87 -9.51 -9.69 -14.50
N TYR A 88 -10.68 -9.42 -13.88
CA TYR A 88 -11.46 -10.45 -13.17
C TYR A 88 -11.86 -11.65 -14.04
N LYS A 89 -12.05 -11.44 -15.35
CA LYS A 89 -12.44 -12.50 -16.29
C LYS A 89 -11.24 -13.17 -16.97
N ARG A 90 -10.02 -12.74 -16.67
CA ARG A 90 -8.78 -13.20 -17.31
C ARG A 90 -8.06 -14.25 -16.45
N PRO A 91 -7.19 -15.08 -17.04
CA PRO A 91 -6.35 -16.02 -16.31
C PRO A 91 -5.48 -15.33 -15.25
N GLN A 92 -5.06 -16.09 -14.23
CA GLN A 92 -4.23 -15.57 -13.13
C GLN A 92 -2.88 -15.00 -13.61
N LEU A 93 -2.30 -15.55 -14.68
CA LEU A 93 -1.04 -15.04 -15.23
C LEU A 93 -1.19 -13.60 -15.76
N ASP A 94 -2.28 -13.30 -16.46
CA ASP A 94 -2.58 -11.96 -16.97
C ASP A 94 -2.74 -10.96 -15.81
N GLN A 95 -3.38 -11.38 -14.72
CA GLN A 95 -3.56 -10.59 -13.51
C GLN A 95 -2.21 -10.19 -12.87
N VAL A 96 -1.32 -11.16 -12.75
CA VAL A 96 0.03 -10.97 -12.21
C VAL A 96 0.86 -10.06 -13.13
N LEU A 97 0.84 -10.29 -14.44
CA LEU A 97 1.60 -9.48 -15.41
C LEU A 97 1.19 -8.01 -15.40
N VAL A 98 -0.12 -7.72 -15.40
CA VAL A 98 -0.60 -6.33 -15.38
C VAL A 98 -0.29 -5.64 -14.06
N THR A 99 -0.41 -6.35 -12.93
CA THR A 99 -0.12 -5.76 -11.61
C THR A 99 1.37 -5.49 -11.40
N ILE A 100 2.25 -6.35 -11.93
CA ILE A 100 3.69 -6.08 -11.99
C ILE A 100 3.98 -4.90 -12.92
N GLY A 101 3.36 -4.85 -14.10
CA GLY A 101 3.51 -3.73 -15.04
C GLY A 101 3.12 -2.40 -14.41
N PHE A 102 2.01 -2.36 -13.67
CA PHE A 102 1.59 -1.19 -12.90
C PHE A 102 2.64 -0.79 -11.85
N ASN A 103 3.21 -1.78 -11.14
CA ASN A 103 4.26 -1.53 -10.15
C ASN A 103 5.49 -0.87 -10.79
N PHE A 104 5.89 -1.29 -11.99
CA PHE A 104 6.97 -0.63 -12.73
C PHE A 104 6.62 0.81 -13.11
N ILE A 105 5.41 1.10 -13.57
CA ILE A 105 5.01 2.47 -13.94
C ILE A 105 5.06 3.41 -12.72
N VAL A 106 4.72 2.91 -11.53
CA VAL A 106 4.69 3.73 -10.31
C VAL A 106 6.08 3.90 -9.69
N ILE A 107 6.93 2.87 -9.76
CA ILE A 107 8.23 2.84 -9.08
C ILE A 107 9.38 3.33 -9.98
N ALA A 108 9.30 3.13 -11.30
CA ALA A 108 10.33 3.55 -12.25
C ALA A 108 10.38 5.07 -12.42
#